data_AF-A0A2I0KVD3-F1
#
_entry.id   AF-A0A2I0KVD3-F1
#
_cell.length_a   1.000
_cell.length_b   1.000
_cell.length_c   1.000
_cell.angle_alpha   90.00
_cell.angle_beta   90.00
_cell.angle_gamma   90.00
#
_symmetry.space_group_name_H-M   'P 1'
#
loop_
_entity.id
_entity.type
_entity.pdbx_description
1 polymer ?
#
loop_
_entity_poly.entity_id
_entity_poly.type
_entity_poly.pdbx_seq_one_letter_code
_entity_poly.pdbx_strand_id
1 'polypeptide(L)'
;MQVHGYLSSSKENGHGSFTLVHGYHGSFSLRHWLQQSDWLPTLEATLALDEESVKRVGDDTIGGPAVSRQSRLIRILMRDLLIGVNYLHSHGLAHTELRLENLHVSPVDRHIKVGILGNAADFYEESLNVGNADSGMDRREMMIAFDMRCVGFIMAKMVLRELMDPSIFTKFKSFLTKGNDPSCLREYLLQILSRNSPSGSCGFQILDRNWGAGWNLLSLLLATKPSERIRCLDALRHPFLCGPRWRVVPSMDIIRWGLGSTAVRITEEYIYGNTQRSRLAHFIGLMEMLNPHSKPKNWLELLPGKWRLLYCTGRHIGLTLRSPPARALIGNVHLTISRATDSTTPTFRFTSDISFTVMVGPQWPHNKDGTLGKLQVNSLFHLSAGRQIYIKEETTSGKFSLGQSIDRDALLRKISTGKWGKAIPYKELPSSLPVVKFVSDDDIEVTLNLDEPLSRDVKMAGNIVQEVRMQVPPEMFDLSKLVCGTYVDSRLLVLRGVSGSALFFTRSCSDEGSR
;
A
#
# COMPACT_ATOMS: atom_id res chain seq x y z
N MET A 1 17.91 -1.98 -30.12
CA MET A 1 19.25 -1.59 -30.62
C MET A 1 19.42 -2.23 -31.99
N GLN A 2 19.87 -1.49 -33.00
CA GLN A 2 20.21 -2.08 -34.30
C GLN A 2 21.64 -2.61 -34.21
N VAL A 3 21.83 -3.92 -34.31
CA VAL A 3 23.17 -4.52 -34.42
C VAL A 3 23.58 -4.45 -35.88
N HIS A 4 24.69 -3.78 -36.17
CA HIS A 4 25.20 -3.62 -37.54
C HIS A 4 26.10 -4.79 -37.96
N GLY A 5 26.69 -5.49 -36.98
CA GLY A 5 27.49 -6.68 -37.23
C GLY A 5 28.47 -6.94 -36.10
N TYR A 6 29.48 -7.75 -36.38
CA TYR A 6 30.55 -8.03 -35.45
C TYR A 6 31.91 -8.13 -36.14
N LEU A 7 32.97 -7.84 -35.39
CA LEU A 7 34.36 -8.03 -35.77
C LEU A 7 34.94 -9.12 -34.89
N SER A 8 35.42 -10.20 -35.51
CA SER A 8 36.16 -11.26 -34.81
C SER A 8 37.64 -11.08 -35.09
N SER A 9 38.46 -10.97 -34.04
CA SER A 9 39.92 -11.04 -34.15
C SER A 9 40.36 -12.41 -33.68
N SER A 10 40.69 -13.30 -34.61
CA SER A 10 41.33 -14.58 -34.26
C SER A 10 42.79 -14.31 -33.91
N LYS A 11 43.17 -14.50 -32.65
CA LYS A 11 44.56 -14.75 -32.29
C LYS A 11 44.77 -16.27 -32.28
N GLU A 12 45.91 -16.72 -32.79
CA GLU A 12 46.31 -18.15 -32.90
C GLU A 12 46.31 -18.91 -31.55
N ASN A 13 46.15 -18.24 -30.42
CA ASN A 13 46.20 -18.82 -29.06
C ASN A 13 44.84 -19.05 -28.39
N GLY A 14 43.78 -19.36 -29.13
CA GLY A 14 42.52 -19.90 -28.58
C GLY A 14 41.60 -18.94 -27.80
N HIS A 15 42.07 -17.73 -27.46
CA HIS A 15 41.22 -16.65 -26.92
C HIS A 15 40.91 -15.63 -28.02
N GLY A 16 39.85 -15.88 -28.79
CA GLY A 16 39.34 -14.91 -29.77
C GLY A 16 38.69 -13.72 -29.05
N SER A 17 39.04 -12.49 -29.46
CA SER A 17 38.29 -11.30 -29.05
C SER A 17 37.22 -10.99 -30.08
N PHE A 18 36.03 -10.65 -29.60
CA PHE A 18 34.89 -10.30 -30.43
C PHE A 18 34.41 -8.90 -30.08
N THR A 19 34.22 -8.06 -31.10
CA THR A 19 33.69 -6.71 -30.96
C THR A 19 32.33 -6.65 -31.65
N LEU A 20 31.28 -6.39 -30.88
CA LEU A 20 29.94 -6.18 -31.40
C LEU A 20 29.77 -4.73 -31.83
N VAL A 21 29.30 -4.49 -33.06
CA VAL A 21 29.01 -3.15 -33.56
C VAL A 21 27.50 -2.96 -33.57
N HIS A 22 27.01 -1.96 -32.82
CA HIS A 22 25.60 -1.62 -32.75
C HIS A 22 25.39 -0.11 -32.83
N GLY A 23 24.16 0.29 -33.15
CA GLY A 23 23.77 1.70 -33.20
C GLY A 23 24.07 2.40 -31.89
N TYR A 24 24.69 3.58 -31.99
CA TYR A 24 24.99 4.42 -30.83
C TYR A 24 23.71 5.13 -30.37
N HIS A 25 23.33 4.89 -29.11
CA HIS A 25 22.12 5.44 -28.50
C HIS A 25 22.44 6.19 -27.19
N GLY A 26 23.64 6.77 -27.10
CA GLY A 26 24.15 7.43 -25.89
C GLY A 26 24.97 6.50 -24.98
N SER A 27 25.91 7.10 -24.25
CA SER A 27 26.86 6.37 -23.39
C SER A 27 26.32 5.98 -22.02
N PHE A 28 25.20 6.58 -21.58
CA PHE A 28 24.67 6.40 -20.23
C PHE A 28 23.41 5.54 -20.23
N SER A 29 23.46 4.44 -19.48
CA SER A 29 22.24 3.70 -19.11
C SER A 29 21.45 4.48 -18.05
N LEU A 30 20.17 4.12 -17.88
CA LEU A 30 19.28 4.75 -16.92
C LEU A 30 19.84 4.65 -15.48
N ARG A 31 20.57 3.58 -15.16
CA ARG A 31 21.31 3.48 -13.89
C ARG A 31 22.26 4.66 -13.67
N HIS A 32 23.08 4.97 -14.67
CA HIS A 32 24.08 6.04 -14.57
C HIS A 32 23.39 7.40 -14.37
N TRP A 33 22.32 7.65 -15.12
CA TRP A 33 21.49 8.85 -14.94
C TRP A 33 20.97 8.97 -13.51
N LEU A 34 20.35 7.93 -12.95
CA LEU A 34 19.81 7.97 -11.59
C LEU A 34 20.86 8.13 -10.48
N GLN A 35 22.15 7.94 -10.77
CA GLN A 35 23.25 8.17 -9.82
C GLN A 35 23.77 9.61 -9.85
N GLN A 36 23.46 10.40 -10.89
CA GLN A 36 23.84 11.81 -10.95
C GLN A 36 23.05 12.64 -9.92
N SER A 37 23.68 13.69 -9.37
CA SER A 37 23.07 14.59 -8.39
C SER A 37 22.02 15.50 -9.05
N ASP A 38 22.27 15.95 -10.27
CA ASP A 38 21.48 16.86 -11.10
C ASP A 38 20.70 16.13 -12.22
N TRP A 39 20.48 14.82 -12.07
CA TRP A 39 19.92 13.98 -13.12
C TRP A 39 18.59 14.47 -13.71
N LEU A 40 17.71 15.07 -12.90
CA LEU A 40 16.37 15.46 -13.32
C LEU A 40 16.39 16.56 -14.41
N PRO A 41 16.95 17.77 -14.16
CA PRO A 41 17.03 18.81 -15.20
C PRO A 41 17.82 18.35 -16.42
N THR A 42 18.92 17.60 -16.22
CA THR A 42 19.79 17.16 -17.31
C THR A 42 19.12 16.11 -18.19
N LEU A 43 18.35 15.18 -17.61
CA LEU A 43 17.59 14.19 -18.36
C LEU A 43 16.38 14.82 -19.08
N GLU A 44 15.69 15.78 -18.47
CA GLU A 44 14.62 16.54 -19.13
C GLU A 44 15.14 17.29 -20.36
N ALA A 45 16.31 17.92 -20.25
CA ALA A 45 16.97 18.58 -21.38
C ALA A 45 17.40 17.60 -22.46
N THR A 46 17.94 16.43 -22.08
CA THR A 46 18.39 15.38 -23.01
C THR A 46 17.24 14.78 -23.81
N LEU A 47 16.08 14.59 -23.17
CA LEU A 47 14.87 14.09 -23.84
C LEU A 47 14.11 15.20 -24.59
N ALA A 48 14.52 16.47 -24.44
CA ALA A 48 13.87 17.63 -25.04
C ALA A 48 12.33 17.58 -24.91
N LEU A 49 11.85 17.39 -23.68
CA LEU A 49 10.43 17.19 -23.38
C LEU A 49 9.60 18.39 -23.87
N ASP A 50 8.78 18.14 -24.89
CA ASP A 50 7.86 19.12 -25.48
C ASP A 50 6.43 18.96 -24.93
N GLU A 51 5.54 19.88 -25.30
CA GLU A 51 4.15 19.85 -24.85
C GLU A 51 3.44 18.55 -25.24
N GLU A 52 3.80 17.96 -26.38
CA GLU A 52 3.22 16.72 -26.86
C GLU A 52 3.60 15.54 -25.95
N SER A 53 4.86 15.45 -25.55
CA SER A 53 5.36 14.45 -24.58
C SER A 53 4.64 14.56 -23.23
N VAL A 54 4.36 15.78 -22.79
CA VAL A 54 3.61 16.04 -21.55
C VAL A 54 2.13 15.65 -21.69
N LYS A 55 1.49 15.98 -22.81
CA LYS A 55 0.09 15.61 -23.12
C LYS A 55 -0.09 14.08 -23.16
N ARG A 56 0.89 13.34 -23.68
CA ARG A 56 0.90 11.86 -23.73
C ARG A 56 0.77 11.19 -22.36
N VAL A 57 1.27 11.82 -21.29
CA VAL A 57 1.17 11.32 -19.90
C VAL A 57 0.09 12.02 -19.07
N GLY A 58 -0.78 12.79 -19.75
CA GLY A 58 -1.96 13.40 -19.14
C GLY A 58 -1.67 14.53 -18.18
N ASP A 59 -0.56 15.22 -18.37
CA ASP A 59 -0.17 16.39 -17.57
C ASP A 59 -0.39 17.69 -18.36
N ASP A 60 -0.47 18.80 -17.63
CA ASP A 60 -1.05 20.06 -18.11
C ASP A 60 0.00 21.16 -18.33
N THR A 61 1.13 21.06 -17.65
CA THR A 61 2.17 22.11 -17.64
C THR A 61 3.55 21.53 -17.91
N ILE A 62 4.38 22.26 -18.65
CA ILE A 62 5.83 22.02 -18.69
C ILE A 62 6.43 22.77 -17.50
N GLY A 63 7.18 22.08 -16.64
CA GLY A 63 7.69 22.64 -15.38
C GLY A 63 6.85 22.30 -14.13
N GLY A 64 6.95 23.15 -13.10
CA GLY A 64 6.32 22.98 -11.78
C GLY A 64 7.28 22.47 -10.69
N PRO A 65 6.76 22.13 -9.49
CA PRO A 65 7.58 21.61 -8.40
C PRO A 65 8.36 20.37 -8.82
N ALA A 66 9.56 20.17 -8.25
CA ALA A 66 10.45 19.06 -8.60
C ALA A 66 9.75 17.68 -8.57
N VAL A 67 8.86 17.46 -7.60
CA VAL A 67 8.06 16.23 -7.47
C VAL A 67 7.12 16.01 -8.67
N SER A 68 6.51 17.08 -9.19
CA SER A 68 5.64 17.01 -10.38
C SER A 68 6.43 16.71 -11.64
N ARG A 69 7.56 17.40 -11.82
CA ARG A 69 8.51 17.18 -12.91
C ARG A 69 9.04 15.74 -12.92
N GLN A 70 9.51 15.26 -11.77
CA GLN A 70 9.98 13.89 -11.59
C GLN A 70 8.87 12.87 -11.87
N SER A 71 7.66 13.08 -11.35
CA SER A 71 6.52 12.18 -11.62
C SER A 71 6.20 12.08 -13.11
N ARG A 72 6.22 13.21 -13.83
CA ARG A 72 5.99 13.26 -15.28
C ARG A 72 7.05 12.47 -16.03
N LEU A 73 8.32 12.74 -15.73
CA LEU A 73 9.44 12.05 -16.35
C LEU A 73 9.33 10.54 -16.13
N ILE A 74 9.09 10.10 -14.89
CA ILE A 74 8.90 8.66 -14.58
C ILE A 74 7.77 8.04 -15.41
N ARG A 75 6.64 8.74 -15.62
CA ARG A 75 5.55 8.23 -16.46
C ARG A 75 5.98 8.07 -17.92
N ILE A 76 6.74 9.02 -18.46
CA ILE A 76 7.25 8.96 -19.83
C ILE A 76 8.19 7.76 -19.97
N LEU A 77 9.18 7.65 -19.08
CA LEU A 77 10.16 6.56 -19.11
C LEU A 77 9.51 5.18 -18.93
N MET A 78 8.51 5.07 -18.04
CA MET A 78 7.75 3.83 -17.84
C MET A 78 6.92 3.46 -19.06
N ARG A 79 6.31 4.44 -19.75
CA ARG A 79 5.55 4.18 -20.98
C ARG A 79 6.46 3.68 -22.10
N ASP A 80 7.61 4.32 -22.31
CA ASP A 80 8.59 3.89 -23.32
C ASP A 80 9.07 2.47 -23.06
N LEU A 81 9.43 2.17 -21.80
CA LEU A 81 9.81 0.83 -21.36
C LEU A 81 8.71 -0.19 -21.66
N LEU A 82 7.48 0.09 -21.22
CA LEU A 82 6.36 -0.83 -21.40
C LEU A 82 5.97 -1.01 -22.86
N ILE A 83 6.09 0.02 -23.71
CA ILE A 83 5.87 -0.10 -25.16
C ILE A 83 6.91 -1.05 -25.76
N GLY A 84 8.19 -0.90 -25.40
CA GLY A 84 9.26 -1.78 -25.85
C GLY A 84 9.09 -3.23 -25.40
N VAL A 85 8.71 -3.45 -24.13
CA VAL A 85 8.44 -4.80 -23.61
C VAL A 85 7.17 -5.40 -24.24
N ASN A 86 6.11 -4.60 -24.42
CA ASN A 86 4.89 -5.05 -25.10
C ASN A 86 5.16 -5.48 -26.55
N TYR A 87 6.06 -4.76 -27.24
CA TYR A 87 6.50 -5.14 -28.58
C TYR A 87 7.10 -6.55 -28.57
N LEU A 88 8.06 -6.82 -27.68
CA LEU A 88 8.66 -8.16 -27.54
C LEU A 88 7.60 -9.24 -27.24
N HIS A 89 6.75 -8.99 -26.25
CA HIS A 89 5.71 -9.95 -25.84
C HIS A 89 4.70 -10.24 -26.95
N SER A 90 4.37 -9.24 -27.78
CA SER A 90 3.47 -9.42 -28.93
C SER A 90 4.11 -10.22 -30.07
N HIS A 91 5.44 -10.27 -30.14
CA HIS A 91 6.22 -11.03 -31.14
C HIS A 91 6.69 -12.39 -30.61
N GLY A 92 6.19 -12.85 -29.47
CA GLY A 92 6.53 -14.17 -28.94
C GLY A 92 7.83 -14.24 -28.13
N LEU A 93 8.43 -13.09 -27.78
CA LEU A 93 9.71 -13.03 -27.09
C LEU A 93 9.56 -12.45 -25.68
N ALA A 94 10.27 -13.01 -24.71
CA ALA A 94 10.58 -12.34 -23.45
C ALA A 94 12.01 -11.83 -23.45
N HIS A 95 12.24 -10.73 -22.73
CA HIS A 95 13.58 -10.16 -22.60
C HIS A 95 14.45 -10.93 -21.60
N THR A 96 13.87 -11.40 -20.50
CA THR A 96 14.50 -12.18 -19.39
C THR A 96 15.62 -11.49 -18.60
N GLU A 97 16.03 -10.28 -19.00
CA GLU A 97 17.15 -9.57 -18.39
C GLU A 97 16.90 -8.06 -18.26
N LEU A 98 15.66 -7.68 -17.98
CA LEU A 98 15.32 -6.26 -17.79
C LEU A 98 15.92 -5.72 -16.50
N ARG A 99 16.87 -4.79 -16.64
CA ARG A 99 17.54 -4.10 -15.51
C ARG A 99 17.86 -2.65 -15.89
N LEU A 100 18.11 -1.78 -14.92
CA LEU A 100 18.43 -0.37 -15.17
C LEU A 100 19.69 -0.18 -16.02
N GLU A 101 20.61 -1.14 -15.95
CA GLU A 101 21.85 -1.20 -16.72
C GLU A 101 21.59 -1.42 -18.22
N ASN A 102 20.50 -2.12 -18.56
CA ASN A 102 20.14 -2.52 -19.91
C ASN A 102 19.15 -1.55 -20.58
N LEU A 103 18.85 -0.42 -19.93
CA LEU A 103 17.98 0.65 -20.46
C LEU A 103 18.82 1.85 -20.86
N HIS A 104 18.74 2.25 -22.13
CA HIS A 104 19.54 3.34 -22.68
C HIS A 104 18.65 4.53 -23.04
N VAL A 105 19.07 5.72 -22.63
CA VAL A 105 18.41 6.98 -23.00
C VAL A 105 18.97 7.42 -24.34
N SER A 106 18.16 7.41 -25.41
CA SER A 106 18.59 7.90 -26.72
C SER A 106 18.27 9.39 -26.86
N PRO A 107 19.27 10.30 -26.93
CA PRO A 107 19.01 11.72 -27.13
C PRO A 107 18.44 12.02 -28.52
N VAL A 108 18.82 11.22 -29.52
CA VAL A 108 18.38 11.38 -30.91
C VAL A 108 16.89 11.05 -31.04
N ASP A 109 16.48 9.90 -30.48
CA ASP A 109 15.09 9.47 -30.54
C ASP A 109 14.22 10.08 -29.44
N ARG A 110 14.83 10.75 -28.45
CA ARG A 110 14.15 11.36 -27.29
C ARG A 110 13.32 10.37 -26.45
N HIS A 111 13.74 9.11 -26.43
CA HIS A 111 13.03 8.01 -25.77
C HIS A 111 14.02 7.02 -25.13
N ILE A 112 13.56 6.26 -24.14
CA ILE A 112 14.33 5.11 -23.63
C ILE A 112 14.20 3.93 -24.59
N LYS A 113 15.32 3.25 -24.85
CA LYS A 113 15.37 1.99 -25.60
C LYS A 113 15.77 0.84 -24.69
N VAL A 114 15.03 -0.26 -24.82
CA VAL A 114 15.38 -1.55 -24.23
C VAL A 114 16.57 -2.12 -25.02
N GLY A 115 17.67 -2.36 -24.32
CA GLY A 115 18.94 -2.82 -24.88
C GLY A 115 19.26 -4.26 -24.51
N ILE A 116 20.22 -4.85 -25.23
CA ILE A 116 20.82 -6.17 -24.92
C ILE A 116 19.79 -7.30 -24.94
N LEU A 117 19.48 -7.78 -26.16
CA LEU A 117 18.56 -8.91 -26.39
C LEU A 117 19.28 -10.27 -26.43
N GLY A 118 20.56 -10.35 -26.02
CA GLY A 118 21.35 -11.58 -26.10
C GLY A 118 20.80 -12.74 -25.27
N ASN A 119 20.01 -12.44 -24.23
CA ASN A 119 19.32 -13.41 -23.39
C ASN A 119 17.80 -13.45 -23.64
N ALA A 120 17.31 -12.78 -24.69
CA ALA A 120 15.90 -12.87 -25.04
C ALA A 120 15.54 -14.33 -25.37
N ALA A 121 14.36 -14.75 -24.94
CA ALA A 121 13.93 -16.14 -25.03
C ALA A 121 12.55 -16.22 -25.69
N ASP A 122 12.38 -17.23 -26.54
CA ASP A 122 11.12 -17.51 -27.24
C ASP A 122 10.13 -18.22 -26.30
N PHE A 123 8.87 -17.83 -26.40
CA PHE A 123 7.77 -18.48 -25.71
C PHE A 123 7.52 -19.89 -26.20
N TYR A 124 7.76 -20.15 -27.50
CA TYR A 124 7.39 -21.39 -28.18
C TYR A 124 8.56 -22.36 -28.37
N GLU A 125 9.71 -22.09 -27.75
CA GLU A 125 10.81 -23.06 -27.72
C GLU A 125 10.33 -24.31 -26.98
N GLU A 126 9.88 -25.32 -27.76
CA GLU A 126 9.38 -26.59 -27.24
C GLU A 126 10.48 -27.23 -26.40
N SER A 127 10.19 -27.46 -25.12
CA SER A 127 10.95 -28.44 -24.36
C SER A 127 10.75 -29.78 -25.06
N LEU A 128 11.72 -30.19 -25.87
CA LEU A 128 11.81 -31.49 -26.53
C LEU A 128 11.79 -32.69 -25.54
N ASN A 129 11.55 -32.45 -24.25
CA ASN A 129 11.41 -33.47 -23.24
C ASN A 129 10.26 -33.19 -22.28
N VAL A 130 9.47 -34.25 -22.09
CA VAL A 130 8.47 -34.52 -21.04
C VAL A 130 7.02 -34.30 -21.45
N GLY A 131 6.43 -35.40 -21.93
CA GLY A 131 5.01 -35.67 -21.75
C GLY A 131 4.69 -35.73 -20.25
N ASN A 132 4.11 -34.65 -19.74
CA ASN A 132 3.21 -34.67 -18.60
C ASN A 132 2.20 -33.55 -18.83
N ALA A 133 1.09 -33.92 -19.45
CA ALA A 133 -0.11 -33.10 -19.49
C ALA A 133 -0.77 -33.14 -18.10
N ASP A 134 -0.23 -32.41 -17.13
CA ASP A 134 -1.04 -31.69 -16.13
C ASP A 134 -0.18 -30.80 -15.20
N SER A 135 -0.73 -29.65 -14.85
CA SER A 135 -0.30 -28.72 -13.79
C SER A 135 0.92 -27.79 -14.03
N GLY A 136 0.66 -26.49 -14.11
CA GLY A 136 1.67 -25.42 -14.09
C GLY A 136 1.37 -24.34 -15.11
N MET A 137 1.44 -23.05 -14.75
CA MET A 137 1.22 -21.93 -15.67
C MET A 137 1.95 -22.12 -17.00
N ASP A 138 1.32 -21.71 -18.10
CA ASP A 138 1.95 -21.67 -19.43
C ASP A 138 3.31 -20.95 -19.35
N ARG A 139 4.36 -21.56 -19.91
CA ARG A 139 5.74 -21.02 -19.95
C ARG A 139 5.72 -19.56 -20.40
N ARG A 140 4.91 -19.24 -21.40
CA ARG A 140 4.70 -17.88 -21.90
C ARG A 140 4.28 -16.92 -20.79
N GLU A 141 3.30 -17.31 -19.98
CA GLU A 141 2.80 -16.48 -18.88
C GLU A 141 3.85 -16.28 -17.80
N MET A 142 4.64 -17.31 -17.49
CA MET A 142 5.74 -17.19 -16.52
C MET A 142 6.82 -16.22 -17.00
N MET A 143 7.19 -16.28 -18.27
CA MET A 143 8.20 -15.40 -18.86
C MET A 143 7.72 -13.95 -18.96
N ILE A 144 6.48 -13.73 -19.41
CA ILE A 144 5.85 -12.41 -19.42
C ILE A 144 5.82 -11.85 -18.00
N ALA A 145 5.34 -12.63 -17.03
CA ALA A 145 5.28 -12.19 -15.65
C ALA A 145 6.68 -11.87 -15.11
N PHE A 146 7.71 -12.65 -15.44
CA PHE A 146 9.08 -12.37 -15.02
C PHE A 146 9.56 -10.99 -15.50
N ASP A 147 9.38 -10.68 -16.79
CA ASP A 147 9.72 -9.36 -17.34
C ASP A 147 8.95 -8.23 -16.62
N MET A 148 7.64 -8.42 -16.38
CA MET A 148 6.81 -7.43 -15.68
C MET A 148 7.28 -7.19 -14.24
N ARG A 149 7.81 -8.21 -13.55
CA ARG A 149 8.40 -8.07 -12.22
C ARG A 149 9.67 -7.20 -12.26
N CYS A 150 10.50 -7.42 -13.27
CA CYS A 150 11.70 -6.61 -13.50
C CYS A 150 11.34 -5.15 -13.81
N VAL A 151 10.29 -4.90 -14.60
CA VAL A 151 9.73 -3.56 -14.81
C VAL A 151 9.28 -2.94 -13.48
N GLY A 152 8.66 -3.71 -12.58
CA GLY A 152 8.33 -3.27 -11.23
C GLY A 152 9.55 -2.83 -10.41
N PHE A 153 10.67 -3.57 -10.47
CA PHE A 153 11.92 -3.18 -9.81
C PHE A 153 12.54 -1.92 -10.42
N ILE A 154 12.47 -1.76 -11.74
CA ILE A 154 12.92 -0.55 -12.44
C ILE A 154 12.08 0.65 -12.00
N MET A 155 10.74 0.52 -11.97
CA MET A 155 9.84 1.55 -11.46
C MET A 155 10.16 1.92 -10.01
N ALA A 156 10.32 0.94 -9.14
CA ALA A 156 10.63 1.17 -7.72
C ALA A 156 11.90 2.01 -7.56
N LYS A 157 12.99 1.65 -8.27
CA LYS A 157 14.27 2.36 -8.18
C LYS A 157 14.27 3.75 -8.82
N MET A 158 13.48 3.96 -9.88
CA MET A 158 13.30 5.28 -10.47
C MET A 158 12.58 6.24 -9.52
N VAL A 159 11.59 5.75 -8.77
CA VAL A 159 10.77 6.57 -7.88
C VAL A 159 11.43 6.74 -6.51
N LEU A 160 11.93 5.65 -5.94
CA LEU A 160 12.59 5.57 -4.63
C LEU A 160 14.09 5.31 -4.85
N ARG A 161 14.86 6.38 -5.04
CA ARG A 161 16.31 6.29 -5.33
C ARG A 161 17.11 5.63 -4.21
N GLU A 162 16.58 5.62 -2.99
CA GLU A 162 17.13 4.91 -1.85
C GLU A 162 17.25 3.38 -2.12
N LEU A 163 16.43 2.84 -3.03
CA LEU A 163 16.52 1.45 -3.49
C LEU A 163 17.67 1.19 -4.47
N MET A 164 18.46 2.21 -4.84
CA MET A 164 19.73 2.02 -5.54
C MET A 164 20.82 1.51 -4.59
N ASP A 165 20.68 1.74 -3.28
CA ASP A 165 21.56 1.16 -2.27
C ASP A 165 21.33 -0.37 -2.16
N PRO A 166 22.38 -1.20 -2.34
CA PRO A 166 22.24 -2.66 -2.31
C PRO A 166 21.68 -3.21 -0.98
N SER A 167 21.99 -2.58 0.15
CA SER A 167 21.55 -3.04 1.47
C SER A 167 20.05 -2.81 1.68
N ILE A 168 19.56 -1.62 1.29
CA ILE A 168 18.14 -1.28 1.34
C ILE A 168 17.37 -2.14 0.33
N PHE A 169 17.90 -2.31 -0.89
CA PHE A 169 17.27 -3.14 -1.91
C PHE A 169 17.18 -4.61 -1.51
N THR A 170 18.14 -5.12 -0.74
CA THR A 170 18.09 -6.48 -0.20
C THR A 170 16.96 -6.66 0.80
N LYS A 171 16.73 -5.68 1.70
CA LYS A 171 15.57 -5.67 2.61
C LYS A 171 14.25 -5.61 1.83
N PHE A 172 14.20 -4.82 0.77
CA PHE A 172 13.03 -4.73 -0.11
C PHE A 172 12.75 -6.05 -0.85
N LYS A 173 13.77 -6.72 -1.40
CA LYS A 173 13.61 -8.05 -2.01
C LYS A 173 13.18 -9.10 -0.99
N SER A 174 13.78 -9.09 0.20
CA SER A 174 13.46 -10.01 1.30
C SER A 174 11.97 -9.95 1.67
N PHE A 175 11.41 -8.74 1.73
CA PHE A 175 9.97 -8.53 1.94
C PHE A 175 9.12 -9.31 0.92
N LEU A 176 9.44 -9.22 -0.37
CA LEU A 176 8.70 -9.90 -1.44
C LEU A 176 8.92 -11.42 -1.43
N THR A 177 10.15 -11.89 -1.17
CA THR A 177 10.47 -13.33 -1.15
C THR A 177 9.86 -14.05 0.04
N LYS A 178 9.60 -13.35 1.15
CA LYS A 178 8.85 -13.87 2.30
C LYS A 178 7.34 -14.07 2.01
N GLY A 179 6.87 -13.71 0.82
CA GLY A 179 5.47 -13.85 0.43
C GLY A 179 4.56 -12.74 0.96
N ASN A 180 5.10 -11.64 1.46
CA ASN A 180 4.29 -10.50 1.87
C ASN A 180 3.60 -9.87 0.66
N ASP A 181 2.38 -9.38 0.88
CA ASP A 181 1.60 -8.71 -0.16
C ASP A 181 2.26 -7.37 -0.56
N PRO A 182 2.61 -7.17 -1.85
CA PRO A 182 3.19 -5.94 -2.37
C PRO A 182 2.35 -4.69 -2.13
N SER A 183 1.05 -4.83 -1.90
CA SER A 183 0.17 -3.72 -1.54
C SER A 183 0.67 -3.03 -0.25
N CYS A 184 1.23 -3.79 0.70
CA CYS A 184 1.73 -3.28 1.98
C CYS A 184 3.13 -2.65 1.88
N LEU A 185 3.68 -2.48 0.66
CA LEU A 185 5.01 -1.91 0.44
C LEU A 185 5.14 -0.50 1.01
N ARG A 186 4.08 0.31 0.94
CA ARG A 186 4.11 1.68 1.46
C ARG A 186 4.41 1.68 2.96
N GLU A 187 3.64 0.93 3.74
CA GLU A 187 3.74 0.85 5.19
C GLU A 187 5.08 0.26 5.63
N TYR A 188 5.57 -0.75 4.90
CA TYR A 188 6.89 -1.35 5.14
C TYR A 188 8.02 -0.35 4.87
N LEU A 189 8.00 0.33 3.72
CA LEU A 189 9.08 1.22 3.31
C LEU A 189 9.10 2.52 4.12
N LEU A 190 7.96 3.02 4.60
CA LEU A 190 7.92 4.18 5.50
C LEU A 190 8.80 3.95 6.75
N GLN A 191 8.78 2.73 7.31
CA GLN A 191 9.58 2.42 8.50
C GLN A 191 11.09 2.39 8.21
N ILE A 192 11.48 2.04 6.99
CA ILE A 192 12.88 1.88 6.59
C ILE A 192 13.46 3.21 6.11
N LEU A 193 12.72 3.95 5.29
CA LEU A 193 13.20 5.12 4.56
C LEU A 193 12.95 6.44 5.32
N SER A 194 11.83 6.56 6.05
CA SER A 194 11.45 7.81 6.71
C SER A 194 12.20 8.09 8.01
N ARG A 195 12.96 7.13 8.56
CA ARG A 195 13.76 7.34 9.78
C ARG A 195 14.85 8.41 9.63
N ASN A 196 15.27 8.71 8.39
CA ASN A 196 16.48 9.49 8.13
C ASN A 196 16.24 10.81 7.37
N SER A 197 14.99 11.26 7.18
CA SER A 197 14.74 12.49 6.39
C SER A 197 13.57 13.33 6.92
N PRO A 198 13.83 14.53 7.47
CA PRO A 198 12.80 15.39 8.06
C PRO A 198 11.83 16.00 7.03
N SER A 199 12.17 16.01 5.75
CA SER A 199 11.35 16.58 4.65
C SER A 199 10.47 15.56 3.92
N GLY A 200 10.53 14.27 4.30
CA GLY A 200 9.86 13.18 3.59
C GLY A 200 10.52 12.86 2.25
N SER A 201 10.50 11.59 1.83
CA SER A 201 11.08 11.20 0.54
C SER A 201 10.15 11.59 -0.61
N CYS A 202 10.70 12.27 -1.63
CA CYS A 202 9.95 12.72 -2.81
C CYS A 202 9.26 11.54 -3.52
N GLY A 203 9.84 10.34 -3.46
CA GLY A 203 9.28 9.13 -4.04
C GLY A 203 7.93 8.76 -3.40
N PHE A 204 7.78 8.86 -2.07
CA PHE A 204 6.48 8.64 -1.41
C PHE A 204 5.44 9.64 -1.90
N GLN A 205 5.81 10.91 -2.01
CA GLN A 205 4.89 11.93 -2.51
C GLN A 205 4.44 11.64 -3.96
N ILE A 206 5.33 11.12 -4.81
CA ILE A 206 4.99 10.72 -6.18
C ILE A 206 4.01 9.55 -6.19
N LEU A 207 4.23 8.54 -5.35
CA LEU A 207 3.40 7.33 -5.32
C LEU A 207 2.05 7.55 -4.63
N ASP A 208 1.98 8.46 -3.64
CA ASP A 208 0.76 8.85 -2.91
C ASP A 208 -0.17 9.79 -3.71
N ARG A 209 0.35 10.44 -4.76
CA ARG A 209 -0.46 11.27 -5.67
C ARG A 209 -1.53 10.45 -6.39
N ASN A 210 -2.56 11.15 -6.86
CA ASN A 210 -3.68 10.57 -7.62
C ASN A 210 -4.30 9.36 -6.90
N TRP A 211 -4.61 9.53 -5.61
CA TRP A 211 -5.20 8.50 -4.76
C TRP A 211 -4.33 7.23 -4.62
N GLY A 212 -3.01 7.39 -4.57
CA GLY A 212 -2.09 6.26 -4.40
C GLY A 212 -1.92 5.40 -5.65
N ALA A 213 -2.23 5.91 -6.86
CA ALA A 213 -2.15 5.13 -8.09
C ALA A 213 -0.74 4.60 -8.39
N GLY A 214 0.31 5.31 -7.97
CA GLY A 214 1.68 4.84 -8.13
C GLY A 214 1.96 3.57 -7.32
N TRP A 215 1.52 3.56 -6.06
CA TRP A 215 1.60 2.37 -5.21
C TRP A 215 0.77 1.20 -5.77
N ASN A 216 -0.42 1.48 -6.32
CA ASN A 216 -1.23 0.43 -6.91
C ASN A 216 -0.53 -0.24 -8.10
N LEU A 217 -0.02 0.55 -9.05
CA LEU A 217 0.71 0.00 -10.20
C LEU A 217 1.92 -0.81 -9.75
N LEU A 218 2.67 -0.28 -8.77
CA LEU A 218 3.85 -0.96 -8.25
C LEU A 218 3.49 -2.30 -7.59
N SER A 219 2.39 -2.36 -6.83
CA SER A 219 1.91 -3.59 -6.22
C SER A 219 1.52 -4.65 -7.27
N LEU A 220 0.87 -4.22 -8.36
CA LEU A 220 0.45 -5.10 -9.46
C LEU A 220 1.63 -5.61 -10.29
N LEU A 221 2.66 -4.78 -10.52
CA LEU A 221 3.90 -5.20 -11.19
C LEU A 221 4.69 -6.20 -10.35
N LEU A 222 4.61 -6.08 -9.02
CA LEU A 222 5.37 -6.89 -8.07
C LEU A 222 4.56 -8.02 -7.42
N ALA A 223 3.34 -8.29 -7.92
CA ALA A 223 2.48 -9.37 -7.44
C ALA A 223 3.26 -10.67 -7.21
N THR A 224 3.07 -11.30 -6.05
CA THR A 224 3.81 -12.49 -5.62
C THR A 224 3.53 -13.65 -6.56
N LYS A 225 2.26 -13.89 -6.88
CA LYS A 225 1.84 -14.86 -7.88
C LYS A 225 2.03 -14.31 -9.29
N PRO A 226 2.69 -15.06 -10.19
CA PRO A 226 2.86 -14.62 -11.58
C PRO A 226 1.54 -14.42 -12.34
N SER A 227 0.50 -15.20 -12.02
CA SER A 227 -0.83 -15.11 -12.64
C SER A 227 -1.62 -13.85 -12.27
N GLU A 228 -1.34 -13.27 -11.09
CA GLU A 228 -1.98 -12.04 -10.61
C GLU A 228 -1.21 -10.78 -11.07
N ARG A 229 -0.05 -10.96 -11.73
CA ARG A 229 0.82 -9.87 -12.16
C ARG A 229 0.27 -9.18 -13.40
N ILE A 230 0.23 -7.85 -13.37
CA ILE A 230 -0.29 -7.04 -14.49
C ILE A 230 0.55 -7.26 -15.76
N ARG A 231 -0.12 -7.36 -16.91
CA ARG A 231 0.52 -7.45 -18.23
C ARG A 231 0.85 -6.05 -18.78
N CYS A 232 1.72 -5.98 -19.78
CA CYS A 232 2.14 -4.71 -20.39
C CYS A 232 0.97 -3.82 -20.84
N LEU A 233 0.00 -4.40 -21.58
CA LEU A 233 -1.12 -3.66 -22.13
C LEU A 233 -2.00 -3.03 -21.04
N ASP A 234 -2.25 -3.78 -19.96
CA ASP A 234 -3.03 -3.30 -18.82
C ASP A 234 -2.26 -2.25 -18.02
N ALA A 235 -0.95 -2.42 -17.86
CA ALA A 235 -0.08 -1.45 -17.22
C ALA A 235 -0.07 -0.12 -17.98
N LEU A 236 -0.02 -0.13 -19.31
CA LEU A 236 -0.09 1.07 -20.16
C LEU A 236 -1.41 1.84 -20.03
N ARG A 237 -2.49 1.17 -19.62
CA ARG A 237 -3.82 1.75 -19.36
C ARG A 237 -4.00 2.14 -17.89
N HIS A 238 -3.01 1.89 -17.05
CA HIS A 238 -3.13 2.15 -15.62
C HIS A 238 -3.21 3.67 -15.33
N PRO A 239 -4.08 4.13 -14.42
CA PRO A 239 -4.27 5.57 -14.13
C PRO A 239 -3.00 6.33 -13.75
N PHE A 240 -2.01 5.65 -13.16
CA PHE A 240 -0.70 6.24 -12.88
C PHE A 240 0.02 6.72 -14.16
N LEU A 241 0.01 5.93 -15.24
CA LEU A 241 0.71 6.25 -16.50
C LEU A 241 -0.12 7.12 -17.44
N CYS A 242 -1.44 7.02 -17.35
CA CYS A 242 -2.36 7.87 -18.10
C CYS A 242 -2.46 9.27 -17.49
N GLY A 243 -2.20 9.46 -16.19
CA GLY A 243 -2.33 10.78 -15.56
C GLY A 243 -3.79 11.25 -15.43
N PRO A 244 -4.01 12.43 -14.82
CA PRO A 244 -5.35 12.90 -14.44
C PRO A 244 -6.25 13.30 -15.62
N ARG A 245 -5.67 13.72 -16.77
CA ARG A 245 -6.46 14.14 -17.94
C ARG A 245 -7.20 13.00 -18.62
N TRP A 246 -6.54 11.84 -18.73
CA TRP A 246 -7.08 10.71 -19.45
C TRP A 246 -8.07 9.97 -18.56
N ARG A 247 -9.35 10.05 -18.91
CA ARG A 247 -10.43 9.36 -18.20
C ARG A 247 -10.43 7.88 -18.57
N VAL A 248 -9.56 7.11 -17.93
CA VAL A 248 -9.71 5.66 -17.89
C VAL A 248 -10.95 5.38 -17.05
N VAL A 249 -11.89 4.57 -17.53
CA VAL A 249 -13.00 4.09 -16.70
C VAL A 249 -12.39 3.23 -15.60
N PRO A 250 -12.36 3.69 -14.34
CA PRO A 250 -11.66 2.98 -13.29
C PRO A 250 -12.42 1.70 -12.95
N SER A 251 -11.70 0.59 -12.77
CA SER A 251 -12.28 -0.62 -12.18
C SER A 251 -12.76 -0.34 -10.74
N MET A 252 -13.62 -1.21 -10.21
CA MET A 252 -14.02 -1.10 -8.81
C MET A 252 -12.84 -1.20 -7.85
N ASP A 253 -11.83 -1.99 -8.21
CA ASP A 253 -10.65 -2.21 -7.37
C ASP A 253 -9.81 -0.94 -7.23
N ILE A 254 -9.61 -0.19 -8.32
CA ILE A 254 -8.86 1.06 -8.25
C ILE A 254 -9.65 2.17 -7.52
N ILE A 255 -10.99 2.15 -7.58
CA ILE A 255 -11.81 3.07 -6.77
C ILE A 255 -11.64 2.75 -5.29
N ARG A 256 -11.75 1.48 -4.89
CA ARG A 256 -11.56 1.04 -3.50
C ARG A 256 -10.16 1.36 -3.00
N TRP A 257 -9.14 1.08 -3.81
CA TRP A 257 -7.76 1.46 -3.55
C TRP A 257 -7.64 2.97 -3.28
N GLY A 258 -8.23 3.79 -4.15
CA GLY A 258 -8.16 5.24 -4.06
C GLY A 258 -8.86 5.80 -2.83
N LEU A 259 -10.03 5.24 -2.46
CA LEU A 259 -10.74 5.58 -1.23
C LEU A 259 -9.87 5.26 0.00
N GLY A 260 -9.30 4.05 0.04
CA GLY A 260 -8.43 3.60 1.12
C GLY A 260 -7.17 4.44 1.27
N SER A 261 -6.44 4.67 0.18
CA SER A 261 -5.23 5.52 0.17
C SER A 261 -5.54 6.97 0.56
N THR A 262 -6.71 7.50 0.17
CA THR A 262 -7.13 8.84 0.61
C THR A 262 -7.46 8.87 2.10
N ALA A 263 -8.12 7.84 2.63
CA ALA A 263 -8.41 7.71 4.05
C ALA A 263 -7.12 7.67 4.88
N VAL A 264 -6.13 6.85 4.49
CA VAL A 264 -4.81 6.80 5.13
C VAL A 264 -4.15 8.18 5.14
N ARG A 265 -4.14 8.87 3.99
CA ARG A 265 -3.53 10.21 3.91
C ARG A 265 -4.23 11.22 4.82
N ILE A 266 -5.55 11.21 4.88
CA ILE A 266 -6.32 12.08 5.80
C ILE A 266 -5.95 11.77 7.26
N THR A 267 -5.72 10.51 7.62
CA THR A 267 -5.30 10.15 8.99
C THR A 267 -3.89 10.58 9.34
N GLU A 268 -2.97 10.60 8.36
CA GLU A 268 -1.60 11.07 8.55
C GLU A 268 -1.50 12.61 8.57
N GLU A 269 -2.35 13.29 7.81
CA GLU A 269 -2.51 14.75 7.85
C GLU A 269 -3.31 15.17 9.10
N TYR A 270 -2.64 15.23 10.27
CA TYR A 270 -3.18 15.63 11.58
C TYR A 270 -4.67 16.06 11.59
N ILE A 271 -5.54 15.20 12.13
CA ILE A 271 -6.99 15.41 12.14
C ILE A 271 -7.41 16.28 13.34
N TYR A 272 -7.42 17.61 13.15
CA TYR A 272 -7.92 18.55 14.17
C TYR A 272 -9.36 19.01 13.91
N GLY A 273 -9.78 19.07 12.64
CA GLY A 273 -11.06 19.67 12.26
C GLY A 273 -12.23 18.69 12.18
N ASN A 274 -13.44 19.16 12.55
CA ASN A 274 -14.69 18.43 12.32
C ASN A 274 -14.87 18.07 10.83
N THR A 275 -14.40 18.94 9.92
CA THR A 275 -14.42 18.72 8.47
C THR A 275 -13.59 17.52 8.03
N GLN A 276 -12.37 17.34 8.56
CA GLN A 276 -11.52 16.19 8.24
C GLN A 276 -12.12 14.89 8.78
N ARG A 277 -12.64 14.91 10.02
CA ARG A 277 -13.35 13.76 10.62
C ARG A 277 -14.57 13.36 9.80
N SER A 278 -15.39 14.34 9.42
CA SER A 278 -16.59 14.12 8.60
C SER A 278 -16.22 13.56 7.22
N ARG A 279 -15.14 14.06 6.60
CA ARG A 279 -14.61 13.51 5.34
C ARG A 279 -14.14 12.07 5.51
N LEU A 280 -13.39 11.75 6.56
CA LEU A 280 -12.92 10.40 6.81
C LEU A 280 -14.08 9.43 7.06
N ALA A 281 -15.05 9.80 7.89
CA ALA A 281 -16.26 9.01 8.11
C ALA A 281 -17.03 8.75 6.80
N HIS A 282 -17.08 9.75 5.91
CA HIS A 282 -17.66 9.60 4.58
C HIS A 282 -16.88 8.58 3.72
N PHE A 283 -15.55 8.67 3.67
CA PHE A 283 -14.72 7.69 2.95
C PHE A 283 -14.90 6.27 3.49
N ILE A 284 -14.97 6.11 4.81
CA ILE A 284 -15.23 4.81 5.45
C ILE A 284 -16.58 4.25 5.01
N GLY A 285 -17.65 5.07 5.04
CA GLY A 285 -18.97 4.63 4.57
C GLY A 285 -18.98 4.22 3.10
N LEU A 286 -18.25 4.94 2.23
CA LEU A 286 -18.09 4.53 0.82
C LEU A 286 -17.35 3.19 0.69
N MET A 287 -16.30 2.96 1.46
CA MET A 287 -15.56 1.69 1.42
C MET A 287 -16.42 0.50 1.89
N GLU A 288 -17.24 0.69 2.93
CA GLU A 288 -18.18 -0.31 3.43
C GLU A 288 -19.22 -0.72 2.38
N MET A 289 -19.78 0.27 1.66
CA MET A 289 -20.73 -0.02 0.57
C MET A 289 -20.11 -0.78 -0.60
N LEU A 290 -18.83 -0.55 -0.84
CA LEU A 290 -18.08 -1.17 -1.94
C LEU A 290 -17.35 -2.44 -1.50
N ASN A 291 -17.61 -2.97 -0.30
CA ASN A 291 -16.94 -4.14 0.23
C ASN A 291 -17.20 -5.39 -0.65
N PRO A 292 -16.18 -5.96 -1.32
CA PRO A 292 -16.36 -7.16 -2.15
C PRO A 292 -16.44 -8.45 -1.31
N HIS A 293 -15.99 -8.42 -0.05
CA HIS A 293 -15.87 -9.59 0.82
C HIS A 293 -16.84 -9.49 1.99
N SER A 294 -18.14 -9.51 1.73
CA SER A 294 -19.15 -9.45 2.79
C SER A 294 -19.45 -10.80 3.46
N LYS A 295 -18.96 -11.91 2.89
CA LYS A 295 -19.21 -13.27 3.38
C LYS A 295 -18.09 -13.73 4.33
N PRO A 296 -18.40 -14.37 5.48
CA PRO A 296 -17.38 -14.85 6.43
C PRO A 296 -16.35 -15.80 5.82
N LYS A 297 -16.74 -16.63 4.85
CA LYS A 297 -15.82 -17.55 4.15
C LYS A 297 -14.62 -16.84 3.53
N ASN A 298 -14.82 -15.64 3.01
CA ASN A 298 -13.74 -14.85 2.39
C ASN A 298 -12.73 -14.36 3.42
N TRP A 299 -13.16 -14.16 4.66
CA TRP A 299 -12.32 -13.61 5.73
C TRP A 299 -11.36 -14.64 6.33
N LEU A 300 -11.64 -15.93 6.13
CA LEU A 300 -10.82 -17.02 6.65
C LEU A 300 -9.35 -16.93 6.23
N GLU A 301 -9.11 -16.50 5.00
CA GLU A 301 -7.76 -16.34 4.44
C GLU A 301 -7.24 -14.90 4.55
N LEU A 302 -8.15 -13.92 4.56
CA LEU A 302 -7.79 -12.50 4.43
C LEU A 302 -7.52 -11.79 5.77
N LEU A 303 -8.20 -12.21 6.84
CA LEU A 303 -8.11 -11.57 8.16
C LEU A 303 -6.80 -11.83 8.92
N PRO A 304 -6.18 -13.03 8.86
CA PRO A 304 -4.96 -13.31 9.60
C PRO A 304 -3.81 -12.34 9.29
N GLY A 305 -3.13 -11.88 10.34
CA GLY A 305 -2.01 -10.95 10.23
C GLY A 305 -1.95 -9.94 11.39
N LYS A 306 -0.93 -9.09 11.36
CA LYS A 306 -0.71 -7.99 12.30
C LYS A 306 -1.25 -6.70 11.67
N TRP A 307 -2.12 -6.00 12.40
CA TRP A 307 -2.80 -4.79 11.96
C TRP A 307 -2.51 -3.65 12.93
N ARG A 308 -1.99 -2.52 12.46
CA ARG A 308 -1.76 -1.32 13.26
C ARG A 308 -2.99 -0.43 13.22
N LEU A 309 -3.49 -0.03 14.38
CA LEU A 309 -4.56 0.98 14.48
C LEU A 309 -4.03 2.33 14.01
N LEU A 310 -4.67 2.91 12.98
CA LEU A 310 -4.38 4.26 12.50
C LEU A 310 -5.27 5.30 13.18
N TYR A 311 -6.57 5.01 13.25
CA TYR A 311 -7.57 5.97 13.68
C TYR A 311 -8.83 5.28 14.19
N CYS A 312 -9.61 5.98 15.00
CA CYS A 312 -10.95 5.57 15.41
C CYS A 312 -11.95 6.71 15.15
N THR A 313 -13.20 6.50 14.76
CA THR A 313 -14.14 7.65 14.64
C THR A 313 -14.81 7.99 15.96
N GLY A 314 -14.54 7.21 17.02
CA GLY A 314 -15.07 7.43 18.37
C GLY A 314 -14.51 8.68 19.03
N ARG A 315 -14.82 8.84 20.32
CA ARG A 315 -14.29 9.97 21.11
C ARG A 315 -12.78 9.82 21.27
N HIS A 316 -12.03 10.60 20.50
CA HIS A 316 -10.59 10.77 20.71
C HIS A 316 -10.32 11.81 21.78
N ILE A 317 -9.44 11.46 22.71
CA ILE A 317 -8.80 12.43 23.59
C ILE A 317 -7.75 13.14 22.73
N GLY A 318 -8.11 14.30 22.18
CA GLY A 318 -7.17 15.17 21.47
C GLY A 318 -6.19 15.85 22.44
N LEU A 319 -5.66 17.01 22.05
CA LEU A 319 -4.96 17.93 22.96
C LEU A 319 -5.95 18.47 24.00
N THR A 320 -6.24 17.67 25.01
CA THR A 320 -7.09 18.06 26.13
C THR A 320 -6.25 18.78 27.17
N LEU A 321 -6.75 19.89 27.73
CA LEU A 321 -6.17 20.59 28.89
C LEU A 321 -6.19 19.76 30.18
N ARG A 322 -6.49 18.46 30.11
CA ARG A 322 -6.54 17.61 31.30
C ARG A 322 -5.13 17.41 31.84
N SER A 323 -5.00 17.40 33.15
CA SER A 323 -3.81 16.96 33.84
C SER A 323 -4.06 15.55 34.37
N PRO A 324 -3.69 14.48 33.62
CA PRO A 324 -3.91 13.13 34.10
C PRO A 324 -2.96 12.80 35.25
N PRO A 325 -3.37 11.91 36.18
CA PRO A 325 -2.56 11.52 37.34
C PRO A 325 -1.27 10.78 36.93
N ALA A 326 -1.31 10.06 35.81
CA ALA A 326 -0.16 9.48 35.14
C ALA A 326 -0.22 9.87 33.66
N ARG A 327 0.91 10.29 33.07
CA ARG A 327 0.96 10.71 31.67
C ARG A 327 1.52 9.58 30.82
N ALA A 328 0.67 8.97 30.02
CA ALA A 328 1.07 7.96 29.05
C ALA A 328 1.01 8.55 27.64
N LEU A 329 2.10 8.42 26.88
CA LEU A 329 2.12 8.65 25.45
C LEU A 329 1.90 7.30 24.77
N ILE A 330 0.76 7.14 24.08
CA ILE A 330 0.48 5.91 23.33
C ILE A 330 1.40 5.85 22.11
N GLY A 331 2.09 4.71 21.96
CA GLY A 331 2.90 4.37 20.81
C GLY A 331 2.08 3.64 19.74
N ASN A 332 2.64 2.57 19.18
CA ASN A 332 1.89 1.74 18.25
C ASN A 332 0.91 0.84 19.00
N VAL A 333 -0.31 0.79 18.49
CA VAL A 333 -1.35 -0.16 18.90
C VAL A 333 -1.54 -1.17 17.79
N HIS A 334 -1.23 -2.43 18.06
CA HIS A 334 -1.31 -3.52 17.10
C HIS A 334 -2.40 -4.52 17.47
N LEU A 335 -2.91 -5.16 16.44
CA LEU A 335 -3.92 -6.18 16.48
C LEU A 335 -3.43 -7.37 15.69
N THR A 336 -3.04 -8.43 16.37
CA THR A 336 -2.59 -9.66 15.75
C THR A 336 -3.73 -10.67 15.76
N ILE A 337 -4.14 -11.11 14.57
CA ILE A 337 -5.17 -12.12 14.39
C ILE A 337 -4.51 -13.36 13.80
N SER A 338 -4.67 -14.50 14.47
CA SER A 338 -4.16 -15.80 14.05
C SER A 338 -5.29 -16.83 14.05
N ARG A 339 -5.18 -17.85 13.19
CA ARG A 339 -6.17 -18.93 13.14
C ARG A 339 -5.84 -19.95 14.22
N ALA A 340 -6.80 -20.29 15.07
CA ALA A 340 -6.63 -21.38 16.03
C ALA A 340 -6.72 -22.71 15.26
N THR A 341 -5.75 -23.59 15.45
CA THR A 341 -5.58 -24.83 14.68
C THR A 341 -6.49 -25.97 15.15
N ASP A 342 -7.13 -25.83 16.31
CA ASP A 342 -7.57 -26.98 17.11
C ASP A 342 -9.09 -27.21 17.13
N SER A 343 -9.87 -26.57 16.25
CA SER A 343 -11.33 -26.74 16.25
C SER A 343 -11.94 -26.93 14.85
N THR A 344 -13.03 -27.70 14.80
CA THR A 344 -13.84 -27.96 13.59
C THR A 344 -14.56 -26.69 13.08
N THR A 345 -14.71 -25.69 13.96
CA THR A 345 -15.18 -24.34 13.66
C THR A 345 -14.00 -23.38 13.43
N PRO A 346 -14.08 -22.42 12.50
CA PRO A 346 -12.99 -21.47 12.26
C PRO A 346 -12.90 -20.43 13.39
N THR A 347 -12.21 -20.82 14.47
CA THR A 347 -11.91 -19.95 15.62
C THR A 347 -10.62 -19.16 15.37
N PHE A 348 -10.60 -17.92 15.80
CA PHE A 348 -9.46 -17.01 15.69
C PHE A 348 -8.97 -16.62 17.08
N ARG A 349 -7.65 -16.55 17.22
CA ARG A 349 -6.98 -15.96 18.37
C ARG A 349 -6.60 -14.53 18.06
N PHE A 350 -6.98 -13.66 18.97
CA PHE A 350 -6.72 -12.24 18.94
C PHE A 350 -5.69 -11.89 20.00
N THR A 351 -4.74 -11.03 19.62
CA THR A 351 -3.78 -10.41 20.53
C THR A 351 -3.70 -8.93 20.21
N SER A 352 -4.16 -8.08 21.12
CA SER A 352 -4.01 -6.63 21.06
C SER A 352 -2.76 -6.23 21.85
N ASP A 353 -1.78 -5.66 21.16
CA ASP A 353 -0.52 -5.19 21.73
C ASP A 353 -0.48 -3.65 21.73
N ILE A 354 -0.54 -3.05 22.91
CA ILE A 354 -0.53 -1.60 23.12
C ILE A 354 0.81 -1.22 23.73
N SER A 355 1.65 -0.52 22.96
CA SER A 355 2.89 0.09 23.46
C SER A 355 2.63 1.51 23.91
N PHE A 356 3.26 1.93 25.01
CA PHE A 356 3.18 3.31 25.50
C PHE A 356 4.43 3.70 26.28
N THR A 357 4.67 5.00 26.40
CA THR A 357 5.75 5.58 27.20
C THR A 357 5.16 6.40 28.33
N VAL A 358 5.53 6.07 29.56
CA VAL A 358 5.12 6.81 30.76
C VAL A 358 6.12 7.92 31.03
N MET A 359 5.67 9.16 30.97
CA MET A 359 6.54 10.31 31.25
C MET A 359 6.41 10.67 32.74
N VAL A 360 7.54 10.60 33.43
CA VAL A 360 7.63 10.91 34.86
C VAL A 360 7.91 12.40 35.02
N GLY A 361 6.99 13.14 35.64
CA GLY A 361 7.18 14.55 35.99
C GLY A 361 6.00 15.48 35.64
N PRO A 362 6.02 16.73 36.14
CA PRO A 362 4.92 17.69 35.99
C PRO A 362 4.89 18.40 34.63
N GLN A 363 5.91 18.23 33.76
CA GLN A 363 5.95 18.80 32.40
C GLN A 363 6.01 17.70 31.34
N TRP A 364 5.59 18.00 30.11
CA TRP A 364 5.82 17.11 28.96
C TRP A 364 7.28 17.28 28.54
N PRO A 365 8.14 16.27 28.69
CA PRO A 365 9.54 16.41 28.35
C PRO A 365 9.67 16.59 26.83
N HIS A 366 10.52 17.52 26.38
CA HIS A 366 10.63 17.88 24.96
C HIS A 366 11.09 16.71 24.08
N ASN A 367 11.91 15.82 24.63
CA ASN A 367 12.36 14.57 24.00
C ASN A 367 11.30 13.46 24.03
N LYS A 368 10.20 13.64 24.77
CA LYS A 368 9.17 12.60 25.01
C LYS A 368 9.75 11.32 25.62
N ASP A 369 10.88 11.42 26.30
CA ASP A 369 11.50 10.28 26.95
C ASP A 369 10.73 9.91 28.22
N GLY A 370 10.75 8.62 28.54
CA GLY A 370 10.06 8.06 29.69
C GLY A 370 10.27 6.56 29.81
N THR A 371 9.59 5.94 30.75
CA THR A 371 9.65 4.50 31.00
C THR A 371 8.70 3.78 30.06
N LEU A 372 9.17 2.72 29.40
CA LEU A 372 8.34 1.96 28.47
C LEU A 372 7.36 1.05 29.22
N GLY A 373 6.17 0.92 28.64
CA GLY A 373 5.15 -0.01 29.08
C GLY A 373 4.52 -0.72 27.90
N LYS A 374 4.12 -1.97 28.12
CA LYS A 374 3.40 -2.79 27.15
C LYS A 374 2.18 -3.41 27.81
N LEU A 375 1.02 -3.21 27.21
CA LEU A 375 -0.22 -3.88 27.59
C LEU A 375 -0.62 -4.84 26.49
N GLN A 376 -0.90 -6.08 26.85
CA GLN A 376 -1.31 -7.14 25.94
C GLN A 376 -2.68 -7.67 26.35
N VAL A 377 -3.57 -7.87 25.38
CA VAL A 377 -4.91 -8.44 25.60
C VAL A 377 -5.10 -9.62 24.67
N ASN A 378 -5.42 -10.80 25.22
CA ASN A 378 -5.68 -12.01 24.46
C ASN A 378 -7.15 -12.44 24.59
N SER A 379 -7.74 -12.88 23.48
CA SER A 379 -9.11 -13.41 23.46
C SER A 379 -9.32 -14.33 22.26
N LEU A 380 -10.32 -15.20 22.33
CA LEU A 380 -10.78 -16.09 21.25
C LEU A 380 -12.13 -15.61 20.73
N PHE A 381 -12.31 -15.72 19.40
CA PHE A 381 -13.56 -15.36 18.74
C PHE A 381 -13.82 -16.21 17.50
N HIS A 382 -15.08 -16.29 17.08
CA HIS A 382 -15.48 -16.88 15.80
C HIS A 382 -16.24 -15.86 14.93
N LEU A 383 -16.23 -16.11 13.62
CA LEU A 383 -16.89 -15.26 12.62
C LEU A 383 -18.26 -15.83 12.25
N SER A 384 -19.29 -14.98 12.27
CA SER A 384 -20.64 -15.31 11.81
C SER A 384 -21.13 -14.34 10.73
N ALA A 385 -22.09 -14.75 9.90
CA ALA A 385 -22.72 -13.87 8.93
C ALA A 385 -23.72 -12.95 9.64
N GLY A 386 -23.68 -11.65 9.33
CA GLY A 386 -24.57 -10.64 9.88
C GLY A 386 -25.08 -9.67 8.83
N ARG A 387 -25.96 -8.76 9.27
CA ARG A 387 -26.43 -7.62 8.48
C ARG A 387 -26.31 -6.35 9.31
N GLN A 388 -25.63 -5.35 8.77
CA GLN A 388 -25.63 -4.01 9.32
C GLN A 388 -26.86 -3.28 8.80
N ILE A 389 -27.71 -2.81 9.70
CA ILE A 389 -28.93 -2.08 9.36
C ILE A 389 -28.63 -0.60 9.48
N TYR A 390 -28.91 0.16 8.42
CA TYR A 390 -28.88 1.61 8.49
C TYR A 390 -30.26 2.10 8.92
N ILE A 391 -30.37 2.44 10.21
CA ILE A 391 -31.60 2.99 10.80
C ILE A 391 -32.05 4.20 9.96
N LYS A 392 -33.30 4.20 9.51
CA LYS A 392 -33.94 5.42 9.00
C LYS A 392 -34.27 6.24 10.24
N GLU A 393 -33.86 7.50 10.29
CA GLU A 393 -34.37 8.42 11.32
C GLU A 393 -35.90 8.49 11.17
N GLU A 394 -36.61 7.77 12.04
CA GLU A 394 -38.00 8.05 12.29
C GLU A 394 -38.04 9.33 13.12
N THR A 395 -38.77 10.32 12.62
CA THR A 395 -39.12 11.55 13.31
C THR A 395 -39.82 11.24 14.63
N THR A 396 -39.06 10.99 15.68
CA THR A 396 -39.58 10.89 17.05
C THR A 396 -38.73 11.73 17.97
N SER A 397 -39.37 12.77 18.49
CA SER A 397 -38.87 13.68 19.51
C SER A 397 -38.49 12.90 20.77
N GLY A 398 -37.21 12.57 20.92
CA GLY A 398 -36.66 11.94 22.11
C GLY A 398 -35.18 12.26 22.24
N LYS A 399 -34.80 12.95 23.32
CA LYS A 399 -33.44 13.44 23.57
C LYS A 399 -32.44 12.29 23.79
N PHE A 400 -31.90 11.74 22.71
CA PHE A 400 -30.62 11.00 22.70
C PHE A 400 -29.92 11.24 21.36
N SER A 401 -29.11 12.29 21.27
CA SER A 401 -28.23 12.54 20.13
C SER A 401 -27.01 11.63 20.22
N LEU A 402 -27.17 10.39 19.73
CA LEU A 402 -26.05 9.48 19.50
C LEU A 402 -25.16 10.07 18.39
N GLY A 403 -23.88 10.26 18.69
CA GLY A 403 -22.93 10.98 17.84
C GLY A 403 -22.82 10.39 16.43
N GLN A 404 -23.01 11.27 15.43
CA GLN A 404 -22.63 11.13 14.02
C GLN A 404 -23.08 9.82 13.35
N SER A 405 -24.39 9.60 13.27
CA SER A 405 -24.94 8.91 12.11
C SER A 405 -24.52 9.70 10.86
N ILE A 406 -24.01 9.00 9.84
CA ILE A 406 -23.70 9.63 8.55
C ILE A 406 -25.03 10.19 8.03
N ASP A 407 -25.14 11.52 7.92
CA ASP A 407 -26.31 12.20 7.37
C ASP A 407 -26.58 11.63 5.96
N ARG A 408 -27.61 10.77 5.89
CA ARG A 408 -28.01 10.00 4.73
C ARG A 408 -28.35 10.94 3.58
N ASP A 409 -28.97 12.08 3.85
CA ASP A 409 -29.43 13.03 2.85
C ASP A 409 -28.27 13.87 2.29
N ALA A 410 -27.23 14.12 3.10
CA ALA A 410 -25.98 14.70 2.63
C ALA A 410 -25.19 13.71 1.75
N LEU A 411 -25.18 12.42 2.10
CA LEU A 411 -24.56 11.35 1.30
C LEU A 411 -25.35 11.11 -0.01
N LEU A 412 -26.68 11.12 0.04
CA LEU A 412 -27.59 11.04 -1.11
C LEU A 412 -27.42 12.22 -2.08
N ARG A 413 -27.40 13.47 -1.58
CA ARG A 413 -27.19 14.65 -2.45
C ARG A 413 -25.84 14.61 -3.15
N LYS A 414 -24.75 14.19 -2.49
CA LYS A 414 -23.41 14.16 -3.10
C LYS A 414 -23.17 12.98 -4.04
N ILE A 415 -23.80 11.83 -3.78
CA ILE A 415 -23.70 10.65 -4.65
C ILE A 415 -24.57 10.80 -5.90
N SER A 416 -25.77 11.38 -5.77
CA SER A 416 -26.67 11.67 -6.90
C SER A 416 -26.18 12.83 -7.76
N THR A 417 -25.52 13.84 -7.17
CA THR A 417 -24.92 14.96 -7.91
C THR A 417 -23.46 14.68 -8.28
N GLY A 418 -23.23 13.81 -9.27
CA GLY A 418 -21.90 13.71 -9.88
C GLY A 418 -21.55 12.39 -10.57
N LYS A 419 -20.28 12.31 -10.98
CA LYS A 419 -19.65 11.23 -11.77
C LYS A 419 -19.68 9.83 -11.13
N TRP A 420 -20.24 9.68 -9.92
CA TRP A 420 -20.25 8.45 -9.12
C TRP A 420 -21.51 7.60 -9.31
N GLY A 421 -22.61 8.19 -9.83
CA GLY A 421 -23.87 7.47 -10.03
C GLY A 421 -23.81 6.29 -11.01
N LYS A 422 -22.75 6.17 -11.83
CA LYS A 422 -22.53 5.02 -12.73
C LYS A 422 -21.63 3.92 -12.15
N ALA A 423 -20.87 4.21 -11.09
CA ALA A 423 -19.87 3.30 -10.53
C ALA A 423 -20.39 2.52 -9.31
N ILE A 424 -21.45 3.00 -8.67
CA ILE A 424 -22.06 2.31 -7.54
C ILE A 424 -23.08 1.29 -8.09
N PRO A 425 -23.01 0.01 -7.69
CA PRO A 425 -23.90 -1.04 -8.21
C PRO A 425 -25.37 -0.87 -7.77
N TYR A 426 -25.65 0.13 -6.94
CA TYR A 426 -26.95 0.38 -6.36
C TYR A 426 -27.56 1.68 -6.92
N LYS A 427 -28.77 1.59 -7.48
CA LYS A 427 -29.58 2.77 -7.88
C LYS A 427 -30.12 3.53 -6.66
N GLU A 428 -30.31 2.82 -5.54
CA GLU A 428 -30.69 3.35 -4.22
C GLU A 428 -29.84 2.68 -3.13
N LEU A 429 -29.46 3.40 -2.07
CA LEU A 429 -28.67 2.81 -0.99
C LEU A 429 -29.41 1.64 -0.32
N PRO A 430 -28.75 0.48 -0.11
CA PRO A 430 -29.39 -0.65 0.54
C PRO A 430 -29.77 -0.32 1.99
N SER A 431 -30.95 -0.79 2.43
CA SER A 431 -31.43 -0.64 3.80
C SER A 431 -30.54 -1.37 4.82
N SER A 432 -29.83 -2.40 4.37
CA SER A 432 -28.83 -3.14 5.14
C SER A 432 -27.67 -3.60 4.27
N LEU A 433 -26.46 -3.66 4.82
CA LEU A 433 -25.31 -4.29 4.19
C LEU A 433 -25.00 -5.65 4.82
N PRO A 434 -24.63 -6.67 4.02
CA PRO A 434 -24.10 -7.91 4.56
C PRO A 434 -22.71 -7.64 5.18
N VAL A 435 -22.52 -8.07 6.43
CA VAL A 435 -21.25 -7.87 7.14
C VAL A 435 -20.89 -9.11 7.94
N VAL A 436 -19.61 -9.27 8.26
CA VAL A 436 -19.13 -10.31 9.16
C VAL A 436 -19.28 -9.83 10.60
N LYS A 437 -19.85 -10.67 11.47
CA LYS A 437 -20.01 -10.42 12.91
C LYS A 437 -18.97 -11.20 13.72
N PHE A 438 -18.42 -10.56 14.74
CA PHE A 438 -17.51 -11.16 15.70
C PHE A 438 -18.30 -11.65 16.92
N VAL A 439 -18.08 -12.89 17.32
CA VAL A 439 -18.70 -13.50 18.51
C VAL A 439 -17.57 -14.03 19.40
N SER A 440 -17.55 -13.60 20.65
CA SER A 440 -16.52 -13.98 21.63
C SER A 440 -17.13 -14.99 22.60
N ASP A 441 -16.41 -16.08 22.84
CA ASP A 441 -16.88 -17.21 23.66
C ASP A 441 -16.10 -17.38 24.98
N ASP A 442 -15.00 -16.64 25.17
CA ASP A 442 -14.02 -16.88 26.25
C ASP A 442 -13.66 -15.64 27.07
N ASP A 443 -13.12 -15.88 28.27
CA ASP A 443 -12.56 -14.87 29.16
C ASP A 443 -11.40 -14.08 28.53
N ILE A 444 -11.34 -12.79 28.83
CA ILE A 444 -10.33 -11.87 28.31
C ILE A 444 -9.12 -11.85 29.26
N GLU A 445 -7.97 -12.29 28.76
CA GLU A 445 -6.70 -12.19 29.49
C GLU A 445 -6.05 -10.83 29.21
N VAL A 446 -5.68 -10.09 30.27
CA VAL A 446 -5.02 -8.79 30.17
C VAL A 446 -3.71 -8.82 30.95
N THR A 447 -2.59 -8.56 30.26
CA THR A 447 -1.25 -8.59 30.84
C THR A 447 -0.57 -7.23 30.67
N LEU A 448 -0.10 -6.65 31.77
CA LEU A 448 0.63 -5.37 31.79
C LEU A 448 2.09 -5.61 32.17
N ASN A 449 3.00 -5.15 31.33
CA ASN A 449 4.43 -5.12 31.59
C ASN A 449 4.88 -3.66 31.67
N LEU A 450 5.56 -3.29 32.76
CA LEU A 450 6.15 -1.97 32.99
C LEU A 450 7.63 -2.14 33.29
N ASP A 451 8.47 -1.30 32.69
CA ASP A 451 9.90 -1.28 33.00
C ASP A 451 10.15 -0.65 34.39
N GLU A 452 11.28 -1.00 35.00
CA GLU A 452 11.73 -0.42 36.28
C GLU A 452 11.96 1.10 36.13
N PRO A 453 11.60 1.94 37.13
CA PRO A 453 11.16 1.59 38.49
C PRO A 453 9.63 1.47 38.68
N LEU A 454 8.82 1.63 37.62
CA LEU A 454 7.35 1.72 37.70
C LEU A 454 6.68 0.38 38.02
N SER A 455 7.36 -0.73 37.77
CA SER A 455 6.97 -2.09 38.13
C SER A 455 6.68 -2.27 39.63
N ARG A 456 7.27 -1.44 40.51
CA ARG A 456 7.19 -1.59 41.97
C ARG A 456 5.99 -0.87 42.61
N ASP A 457 5.32 0.03 41.89
CA ASP A 457 4.19 0.80 42.41
C ASP A 457 2.86 0.38 41.75
N VAL A 458 2.13 -0.49 42.45
CA VAL A 458 0.82 -1.01 41.99
C VAL A 458 -0.22 0.10 41.82
N LYS A 459 -0.18 1.15 42.66
CA LYS A 459 -1.15 2.26 42.58
C LYS A 459 -0.87 3.10 41.34
N MET A 460 0.41 3.35 41.05
CA MET A 460 0.81 4.05 39.83
C MET A 460 0.49 3.21 38.58
N ALA A 461 0.70 1.90 38.61
CA ALA A 461 0.30 1.00 37.53
C ALA A 461 -1.21 1.06 37.25
N GLY A 462 -2.05 1.10 38.29
CA GLY A 462 -3.50 1.29 38.16
C GLY A 462 -3.88 2.60 37.45
N ASN A 463 -3.23 3.71 37.84
CA ASN A 463 -3.44 5.01 37.19
C ASN A 463 -3.01 5.00 35.72
N ILE A 464 -1.90 4.33 35.40
CA ILE A 464 -1.40 4.18 34.02
C ILE A 464 -2.39 3.36 33.18
N VAL A 465 -2.92 2.25 33.69
CA VAL A 465 -3.92 1.44 32.96
C VAL A 465 -5.18 2.25 32.70
N GLN A 466 -5.66 3.01 33.69
CA GLN A 466 -6.81 3.88 33.51
C GLN A 466 -6.54 4.94 32.43
N GLU A 467 -5.35 5.51 32.43
CA GLU A 467 -4.93 6.48 31.42
C GLU A 467 -4.89 5.89 30.01
N VAL A 468 -4.31 4.69 29.85
CA VAL A 468 -4.25 3.98 28.57
C VAL A 468 -5.65 3.62 28.07
N ARG A 469 -6.54 3.14 28.96
CA ARG A 469 -7.96 2.85 28.64
C ARG A 469 -8.75 4.07 28.21
N MET A 470 -8.36 5.26 28.67
CA MET A 470 -9.01 6.51 28.26
C MET A 470 -8.58 6.94 26.86
N GLN A 471 -7.32 6.69 26.47
CA GLN A 471 -6.78 7.11 25.16
C GLN A 471 -7.01 6.09 24.03
N VAL A 472 -7.10 4.80 24.35
CA VAL A 472 -7.26 3.72 23.37
C VAL A 472 -8.73 3.29 23.28
N PRO A 473 -9.27 3.00 22.08
CA PRO A 473 -10.66 2.55 21.94
C PRO A 473 -10.97 1.30 22.79
N PRO A 474 -12.15 1.23 23.44
CA PRO A 474 -12.51 0.09 24.29
C PRO A 474 -12.53 -1.24 23.52
N GLU A 475 -12.79 -1.21 22.21
CA GLU A 475 -12.76 -2.37 21.31
C GLU A 475 -11.37 -3.03 21.22
N MET A 476 -10.29 -2.32 21.59
CA MET A 476 -8.94 -2.88 21.65
C MET A 476 -8.68 -3.72 22.92
N PHE A 477 -9.57 -3.62 23.92
CA PHE A 477 -9.50 -4.37 25.17
C PHE A 477 -10.59 -5.43 25.28
N ASP A 478 -11.65 -5.29 24.51
CA ASP A 478 -12.83 -6.15 24.60
C ASP A 478 -13.47 -6.31 23.22
N LEU A 479 -13.31 -7.50 22.66
CA LEU A 479 -13.81 -7.87 21.34
C LEU A 479 -15.32 -8.03 21.30
N SER A 480 -15.99 -8.27 22.42
CA SER A 480 -17.47 -8.29 22.46
C SER A 480 -18.05 -6.95 22.01
N LYS A 481 -17.24 -5.89 22.05
CA LYS A 481 -17.60 -4.57 21.58
C LYS A 481 -17.46 -4.39 20.07
N LEU A 482 -16.90 -5.34 19.32
CA LEU A 482 -16.88 -5.30 17.87
C LEU A 482 -18.12 -5.98 17.29
N VAL A 483 -18.88 -5.22 16.50
CA VAL A 483 -20.11 -5.70 15.87
C VAL A 483 -19.81 -6.26 14.50
N CYS A 484 -19.04 -5.53 13.69
CA CYS A 484 -18.83 -5.95 12.31
C CYS A 484 -17.53 -5.42 11.70
N GLY A 485 -17.12 -6.00 10.57
CA GLY A 485 -15.88 -5.65 9.88
C GLY A 485 -16.05 -5.47 8.38
N THR A 486 -15.30 -4.54 7.81
CA THR A 486 -15.12 -4.34 6.37
C THR A 486 -13.64 -4.52 6.00
N TYR A 487 -13.38 -5.52 5.17
CA TYR A 487 -12.08 -5.74 4.57
C TYR A 487 -12.03 -4.98 3.25
N VAL A 488 -11.18 -3.95 3.17
CA VAL A 488 -11.11 -3.10 1.98
C VAL A 488 -10.18 -3.72 0.96
N ASP A 489 -8.95 -3.99 1.38
CA ASP A 489 -7.89 -4.66 0.62
C ASP A 489 -6.86 -5.25 1.59
N SER A 490 -5.78 -5.84 1.07
CA SER A 490 -4.74 -6.48 1.87
C SER A 490 -3.95 -5.56 2.79
N ARG A 491 -4.12 -4.25 2.67
CA ARG A 491 -3.49 -3.24 3.52
C ARG A 491 -4.46 -2.70 4.55
N LEU A 492 -5.76 -2.71 4.30
CA LEU A 492 -6.74 -1.93 5.06
C LEU A 492 -7.92 -2.74 5.60
N LEU A 493 -8.13 -2.59 6.90
CA LEU A 493 -9.23 -3.21 7.64
C LEU A 493 -9.99 -2.14 8.42
N VAL A 494 -11.31 -2.16 8.33
CA VAL A 494 -12.21 -1.32 9.13
C VAL A 494 -13.01 -2.23 10.05
N LEU A 495 -13.00 -1.97 11.36
CA LEU A 495 -13.82 -2.68 12.34
C LEU A 495 -14.78 -1.70 13.01
N ARG A 496 -16.04 -2.07 13.19
CA ARG A 496 -17.08 -1.24 13.80
C ARG A 496 -17.38 -1.74 15.21
N GLY A 497 -17.35 -0.82 16.16
CA GLY A 497 -17.78 -1.07 17.54
C GLY A 497 -19.29 -1.00 17.73
N VAL A 498 -19.79 -1.46 18.88
CA VAL A 498 -21.22 -1.34 19.28
C VAL A 498 -21.68 0.10 19.37
N SER A 499 -20.74 1.01 19.64
CA SER A 499 -20.95 2.45 19.65
C SER A 499 -21.19 3.05 18.26
N GLY A 500 -21.02 2.26 17.19
CA GLY A 500 -20.99 2.74 15.80
C GLY A 500 -19.64 3.31 15.37
N SER A 501 -18.68 3.45 16.28
CA SER A 501 -17.33 3.93 15.99
C SER A 501 -16.61 2.99 15.02
N ALA A 502 -15.94 3.53 14.01
CA ALA A 502 -15.11 2.79 13.08
C ALA A 502 -13.64 2.88 13.49
N LEU A 503 -13.01 1.75 13.76
CA LEU A 503 -11.58 1.59 13.93
C LEU A 503 -10.96 1.28 12.57
N PHE A 504 -10.01 2.10 12.17
CA PHE A 504 -9.33 2.01 10.88
C PHE A 504 -7.90 1.51 11.08
N PHE A 505 -7.56 0.41 10.42
CA PHE A 505 -6.29 -0.30 10.57
C PHE A 505 -5.52 -0.39 9.25
N THR A 506 -4.20 -0.34 9.35
CA THR A 506 -3.26 -0.71 8.29
C THR A 506 -2.53 -1.99 8.63
N ARG A 507 -2.23 -2.83 7.65
CA ARG A 507 -1.42 -4.02 7.85
C ARG A 507 0.02 -3.64 8.23
N SER A 508 0.57 -4.34 9.21
CA SER A 508 1.95 -4.19 9.66
C SER A 508 2.73 -5.43 9.23
N CYS A 509 3.76 -5.22 8.42
CA CYS A 509 4.60 -6.31 7.89
C CYS A 509 5.95 -6.44 8.61
N SER A 510 6.11 -5.76 9.75
CA SER A 510 7.33 -5.86 10.54
C SER A 510 7.25 -7.05 11.50
N ASP A 511 8.11 -8.04 11.27
CA ASP A 511 8.71 -8.79 12.36
C ASP A 511 9.55 -7.78 13.14
N GLU A 512 9.05 -7.29 14.28
CA GLU A 512 9.83 -6.49 15.24
C GLU A 512 10.87 -7.36 15.99
N GLY A 513 11.47 -8.34 15.29
CA GLY A 513 12.40 -9.34 15.82
C GLY A 513 13.86 -9.17 15.36
N SER A 514 14.16 -8.20 14.49
CA SER A 514 15.55 -7.85 14.16
C SER A 514 15.84 -6.43 14.64
N ARG A 515 16.08 -6.31 15.95
CA ARG A 515 16.86 -5.20 16.52
C ARG A 515 18.33 -5.41 16.19
#